data_AF-A0AAD3WCM7-F1
#
_entry.id   AF-A0AAD3WCM7-F1
#
_cell.length_a   1.000
_cell.length_b   1.000
_cell.length_c   1.000
_cell.angle_alpha   90.00
_cell.angle_beta   90.00
_cell.angle_gamma   90.00
#
_symmetry.space_group_name_H-M   'P 1'
#
loop_
_entity.id
_entity.type
_entity.pdbx_description
1 polymer ?
#
loop_
_entity_poly.entity_id
_entity_poly.type
_entity_poly.pdbx_seq_one_letter_code
_entity_poly.pdbx_strand_id
1 'polypeptide(L)' 'MLRVTMSAKGQIVIPAEVRRKLSLKAGAHLRVYDEGGKILLVPEVEDPVSSGLGFLRRQRDRQAESDGKEGAPDRA' A
#
# COMPACT_ATOMS: atom_id res chain seq x y z
N MET A 1 -9.86 -12.24 17.71
CA MET A 1 -10.12 -13.32 16.72
C MET A 1 -11.42 -13.00 16.01
N LEU A 2 -11.43 -12.92 14.67
CA LEU A 2 -12.66 -12.70 13.90
C LEU A 2 -13.10 -14.02 13.30
N ARG A 3 -14.39 -14.36 13.44
CA ARG A 3 -14.98 -15.56 12.84
C ARG A 3 -15.83 -15.14 11.65
N VAL A 4 -15.66 -15.85 10.54
CA VAL A 4 -16.49 -15.71 9.34
C VAL A 4 -17.08 -17.07 8.99
N THR A 5 -18.26 -17.05 8.39
CA THR A 5 -18.92 -18.26 7.90
C THR A 5 -18.84 -18.29 6.39
N MET A 6 -18.60 -19.47 5.85
CA MET A 6 -18.62 -19.70 4.42
C MET A 6 -20.06 -19.88 3.94
N SER A 7 -20.43 -19.19 2.87
CA SER A 7 -21.72 -19.40 2.22
C SER A 7 -21.77 -20.78 1.53
N ALA A 8 -22.96 -21.24 1.16
CA ALA A 8 -23.14 -22.49 0.40
C ALA A 8 -22.37 -22.52 -0.93
N LYS A 9 -22.01 -21.35 -1.48
CA LYS A 9 -21.24 -21.20 -2.73
C LYS A 9 -19.73 -21.07 -2.49
N GLY A 10 -19.25 -21.28 -1.26
CA GLY A 10 -17.83 -21.17 -0.93
C GLY A 10 -17.32 -19.74 -0.70
N GLN A 11 -18.21 -18.73 -0.73
CA GLN A 11 -17.81 -17.33 -0.53
C GLN A 11 -17.66 -17.00 0.96
N ILE A 12 -16.65 -16.19 1.30
CA ILE A 12 -16.45 -15.61 2.63
C ILE A 12 -16.52 -14.09 2.56
N VAL A 13 -17.04 -13.47 3.62
CA VAL A 13 -17.07 -12.00 3.74
C VAL A 13 -15.84 -11.53 4.50
N ILE A 14 -15.03 -10.66 3.89
CA ILE A 14 -13.90 -10.02 4.59
C ILE A 14 -14.44 -8.91 5.51
N PRO A 15 -14.30 -9.01 6.84
CA PRO A 15 -14.82 -8.02 7.77
C PRO A 15 -14.23 -6.62 7.54
N ALA A 16 -14.99 -5.57 7.85
CA ALA A 16 -14.60 -4.19 7.60
C ALA A 16 -13.26 -3.79 8.24
N GLU A 17 -12.97 -4.33 9.43
CA GLU A 17 -11.70 -4.13 10.12
C GLU A 17 -10.50 -4.62 9.31
N VAL A 18 -10.60 -5.83 8.73
CA VAL A 18 -9.55 -6.42 7.89
C VAL A 18 -9.41 -5.63 6.58
N ARG A 19 -10.54 -5.25 5.96
CA ARG A 19 -10.52 -4.44 4.73
C ARG A 19 -9.78 -3.12 4.93
N ARG A 20 -10.04 -2.40 6.03
CA ARG A 20 -9.37 -1.13 6.34
C ARG A 20 -7.88 -1.33 6.60
N LYS A 21 -7.50 -2.35 7.36
CA LYS A 21 -6.10 -2.65 7.67
C LYS A 21 -5.28 -2.95 6.43
N LEU A 22 -5.88 -3.67 5.48
CA LEU A 22 -5.25 -4.05 4.21
C LEU A 22 -5.56 -3.08 3.06
N SER A 23 -6.26 -1.97 3.32
CA SER A 23 -6.71 -1.00 2.31
C SER A 23 -7.41 -1.63 1.10
N LEU A 24 -8.17 -2.69 1.32
CA LEU A 24 -8.92 -3.40 0.27
C LEU A 24 -10.13 -2.59 -0.18
N LYS A 25 -10.21 -2.32 -1.48
CA LYS A 25 -11.36 -1.68 -2.14
C LYS A 25 -12.31 -2.74 -2.70
N ALA A 26 -13.57 -2.35 -2.89
CA ALA A 26 -14.52 -3.20 -3.62
C ALA A 26 -13.99 -3.43 -5.04
N GLY A 27 -14.03 -4.68 -5.53
CA GLY A 27 -13.47 -5.05 -6.82
C GLY A 27 -11.96 -5.34 -6.81
N ALA A 28 -11.28 -5.26 -5.67
CA ALA A 28 -9.87 -5.63 -5.58
C ALA A 28 -9.67 -7.12 -5.90
N HIS A 29 -8.69 -7.40 -6.75
CA HIS A 29 -8.26 -8.75 -7.08
C HIS A 29 -7.34 -9.30 -5.98
N LEU A 30 -7.54 -10.58 -5.62
CA LEU A 30 -6.73 -11.28 -4.63
C LEU A 30 -6.20 -12.56 -5.26
N ARG A 31 -4.93 -12.85 -5.04
CA ARG A 31 -4.34 -14.16 -5.32
C ARG A 31 -4.60 -15.10 -4.16
N VAL A 32 -4.93 -16.34 -4.50
CA VAL A 32 -5.24 -17.40 -3.53
C VAL A 32 -4.12 -18.42 -3.59
N TYR A 33 -3.50 -18.69 -2.45
CA TYR A 33 -2.50 -19.75 -2.29
C TYR A 33 -2.99 -20.76 -1.27
N ASP A 34 -2.71 -22.03 -1.52
CA ASP A 34 -2.82 -23.10 -0.52
C ASP A 34 -1.42 -23.37 0.03
N GLU A 35 -1.21 -22.99 1.28
CA GLU A 35 0.05 -23.22 1.98
C GLU A 35 -0.22 -23.95 3.31
N GLY A 36 0.16 -25.23 3.37
CA GLY A 36 0.13 -26.01 4.61
C GLY A 36 -1.27 -26.13 5.22
N GLY A 37 -2.31 -26.29 4.39
CA GLY A 37 -3.70 -26.40 4.85
C GLY A 37 -4.30 -25.07 5.27
N LYS A 38 -3.70 -23.95 4.87
CA LYS A 38 -4.20 -22.59 5.09
C LYS A 38 -4.39 -21.91 3.75
N ILE A 39 -5.48 -21.15 3.65
CA ILE A 39 -5.72 -20.28 2.50
C ILE A 39 -5.06 -18.93 2.78
N LEU A 40 -4.06 -18.59 1.96
CA LEU A 40 -3.45 -17.27 1.98
C LEU A 40 -4.04 -16.41 0.86
N LEU A 41 -4.61 -15.27 1.24
CA LEU A 41 -5.16 -14.28 0.31
C LEU A 41 -4.21 -13.09 0.24
N VAL A 42 -3.61 -12.86 -0.92
CA VAL A 42 -2.66 -11.78 -1.15
C VAL A 42 -3.27 -10.77 -2.12
N PRO A 43 -3.35 -9.48 -1.77
CA PRO A 43 -3.85 -8.46 -2.69
C PRO A 43 -2.98 -8.36 -3.95
N GLU A 44 -3.62 -8.34 -5.10
CA GLU A 44 -2.95 -8.06 -6.36
C GLU A 44 -2.82 -6.55 -6.51
N VAL A 45 -1.59 -6.05 -6.46
CA VAL A 45 -1.30 -4.63 -6.67
C VAL A 45 -1.36 -4.40 -8.18
N GLU A 46 -2.42 -3.73 -8.66
CA GLU A 46 -2.60 -3.41 -10.08
C GLU A 46 -1.44 -2.56 -10.65
N ASP A 47 -0.71 -1.83 -9.81
CA ASP A 47 0.47 -1.08 -10.23
C ASP A 47 1.49 -0.87 -9.10
N PRO A 48 2.54 -1.72 -9.01
CA PRO A 48 3.61 -1.56 -8.03
C PRO A 48 4.47 -0.31 -8.28
N VAL A 49 4.43 0.27 -9.49
CA VAL A 49 5.25 1.42 -9.86
C VAL A 49 4.59 2.74 -9.42
N SER A 50 3.30 2.95 -9.69
CA SER A 50 2.61 4.18 -9.25
C SER A 50 2.46 4.30 -7.74
N SER A 51 2.34 3.17 -7.03
CA SER A 51 2.23 3.12 -5.56
C SER A 51 3.56 3.45 -4.85
N GLY A 52 4.70 3.06 -5.43
CA GLY A 52 6.04 3.30 -4.87
C GLY A 52 6.61 4.70 -5.17
N LEU A 53 6.22 5.32 -6.28
CA LEU A 53 6.69 6.65 -6.68
C LEU A 53 6.29 7.76 -5.70
N GLY A 54 5.16 7.60 -4.98
CA GLY A 54 4.74 8.54 -3.93
C GLY A 54 5.63 8.49 -2.67
N PHE A 55 6.19 7.33 -2.34
CA PHE A 55 7.09 7.15 -1.20
C PHE A 55 8.49 7.72 -1.49
N LEU A 56 8.97 7.57 -2.72
CA LEU A 56 10.28 8.08 -3.18
C LEU A 56 10.28 9.59 -3.46
N ARG A 57 9.14 10.19 -3.82
CA ARG A 57 9.06 11.65 -4.04
C ARG A 57 9.30 12.45 -2.75
N ARG A 58 8.80 11.97 -1.62
CA ARG A 58 8.91 12.65 -0.32
C ARG A 58 10.34 12.77 0.21
N GLN A 59 11.28 11.99 -0.35
CA GLN A 59 12.69 12.06 0.05
C GLN A 59 13.46 13.18 -0.66
N ARG A 60 13.01 13.61 -1.85
CA ARG A 60 13.67 14.71 -2.59
C ARG A 60 13.32 16.09 -2.03
N ASP A 61 12.12 16.27 -1.50
CA ASP A 61 11.69 17.58 -0.99
C ASP A 61 12.42 17.98 0.31
N ARG A 62 13.06 17.04 1.02
CA ARG A 62 13.84 17.34 2.24
C ARG A 62 15.32 17.65 2.01
N GLN A 63 15.86 17.44 0.81
CA GLN A 63 17.27 17.79 0.49
C GLN A 63 17.41 19.08 -0.32
N ALA A 64 16.33 19.60 -0.90
CA ALA A 64 16.39 20.83 -1.70
C ALA A 64 16.36 22.13 -0.87
N GLU A 65 16.05 22.07 0.44
CA GLU A 65 15.90 23.27 1.28
C GLU A 65 17.17 23.64 2.10
N SER A 66 18.25 22.84 2.07
CA SER A 66 19.46 23.13 2.86
C SER A 66 20.63 23.76 2.09
N ASP A 67 20.65 23.74 0.75
CA ASP A 67 21.82 24.19 -0.03
C ASP A 67 21.67 25.59 -0.65
N GLY A 68 20.79 26.42 -0.08
CA GLY A 68 20.42 27.75 -0.61
C GLY A 68 20.94 28.97 0.17
N LYS A 69 22.06 28.88 0.89
CA LYS A 69 22.72 30.06 1.46
C LYS A 69 24.21 30.09 1.14
N GLU A 70 24.55 30.51 -0.07
CA GLU A 70 25.86 31.07 -0.35
C GLU A 70 25.65 32.41 -1.07
N GLY A 71 25.66 33.49 -0.27
CA GLY A 71 25.57 34.85 -0.76
C GLY A 71 26.89 35.25 -1.40
N ALA A 72 26.88 35.48 -2.71
CA ALA A 72 27.99 36.02 -3.47
C ALA A 72 28.26 37.51 -3.13
N PRO A 73 29.51 37.97 -3.24
CA PRO A 73 29.99 39.22 -2.64
C PRO A 73 29.55 40.48 -3.38
N ASP A 74 29.30 41.51 -2.56
CA ASP A 74 29.09 42.91 -2.91
C ASP A 74 30.31 43.47 -3.67
N ARG A 75 30.06 44.02 -4.86
CA ARG A 75 31.04 44.81 -5.62
C ARG A 75 30.35 46.11 -6.03
N ALA A 76 30.78 47.19 -5.39
CA ALA A 76 30.59 48.58 -5.84
C ALA A 76 31.95 49.28 -5.79
#